data_AF-A0A971WLJ8-F1
#
_entry.id   AF-A0A971WLJ8-F1
#
_cell.length_a   1.000
_cell.length_b   1.000
_cell.length_c   1.000
_cell.angle_alpha   90.00
_cell.angle_beta   90.00
_cell.angle_gamma   90.00
#
_symmetry.space_group_name_H-M   'P 1'
#
loop_
_entity.id
_entity.type
_entity.pdbx_description
1 polymer ?
#
loop_
_entity_poly.entity_id
_entity_poly.type
_entity_poly.pdbx_seq_one_letter_code
_entity_poly.pdbx_strand_id
1 'polypeptide(L)'
;MIKKTLLLSAILTCCMSAAFSQLSFDFELFSSTPIHKPYLADPTKPGMSIEALLLTGDGPSTVMYQNGNDIHFMEFKSEPSRSFLRIKYGAALGLARCTVSFEHWLSPIKIDFSMQGYLNLIFDDSLNDMYGLDGIYFIGGTLSIADKVTMRAGIHHYCSHYGDLILNSLAPSPERTKYLRMNPAVAGIAVKPFDWLKVYGEMKWAHKGMYRIRPDIYSPSFLNGMNPSYPDSYKAMIINAGLKLEYKLFPRLGKTAVGYDIHLYQEGKINLTDNDSDGVYQYHYDEAAPWEMEHTVMVAQDLAEWFTVEAAYHIGRFPLNGLIHCRTPYFSINFRFNSQHALGWSFLD
;
A
#
# COMPACT_ATOMS: atom_id res chain seq x y z
N MET A 1 12.23 58.38 25.64
CA MET A 1 11.47 57.18 25.21
C MET A 1 12.27 56.28 24.27
N ILE A 2 12.82 56.81 23.16
CA ILE A 2 13.52 56.04 22.10
C ILE A 2 14.64 55.11 22.61
N LYS A 3 15.45 55.53 23.59
CA LYS A 3 16.54 54.70 24.16
C LYS A 3 16.06 53.45 24.92
N LYS A 4 14.88 53.51 25.55
CA LYS A 4 14.30 52.36 26.28
C LYS A 4 13.67 51.35 25.31
N THR A 5 13.07 51.84 24.23
CA THR A 5 12.49 51.00 23.18
C THR A 5 13.58 50.24 22.41
N LEU A 6 14.68 50.92 22.04
CA LEU A 6 15.81 50.26 21.37
C LEU A 6 16.49 49.20 22.25
N LEU A 7 16.62 49.45 23.56
CA LEU A 7 17.16 48.48 24.50
C LEU A 7 16.23 47.28 24.67
N LEU A 8 14.92 47.51 24.76
CA LEU A 8 13.93 46.42 24.85
C LEU A 8 13.91 45.57 23.56
N SER A 9 13.96 46.21 22.38
CA SER A 9 14.09 45.53 21.10
C SER A 9 15.40 44.74 21.00
N ALA A 10 16.53 45.29 21.44
CA ALA A 10 17.81 44.58 21.43
C ALA A 10 17.81 43.39 22.40
N ILE A 11 17.22 43.52 23.59
CA ILE A 11 17.06 42.43 24.56
C ILE A 11 16.13 41.36 23.99
N LEU A 12 15.01 41.74 23.38
CA LEU A 12 14.10 40.78 22.71
C LEU A 12 14.79 40.04 21.56
N THR A 13 15.54 40.73 20.71
CA THR A 13 16.29 40.10 19.61
C THR A 13 17.40 39.19 20.13
N CYS A 14 18.10 39.57 21.21
CA CYS A 14 19.12 38.72 21.85
C CYS A 14 18.52 37.52 22.61
N CYS A 15 17.35 37.69 23.24
CA CYS A 15 16.63 36.59 23.88
C CYS A 15 16.04 35.63 22.85
N MET A 16 15.57 36.14 21.71
CA MET A 16 15.17 35.28 20.58
C MET A 16 16.39 34.58 19.98
N SER A 17 17.52 35.26 19.75
CA SER A 17 18.72 34.60 19.20
C SER A 17 19.35 33.58 20.15
N ALA A 18 19.26 33.78 21.46
CA ALA A 18 19.67 32.78 22.45
C ALA A 18 18.69 31.61 22.60
N ALA A 19 17.38 31.83 22.39
CA ALA A 19 16.39 30.75 22.32
C ALA A 19 16.47 29.96 21.00
N PHE A 20 16.94 30.59 19.92
CA PHE A 20 17.16 29.96 18.61
C PHE A 20 18.59 29.41 18.42
N SER A 21 19.55 29.70 19.30
CA SER A 21 20.91 29.13 19.17
C SER A 21 20.96 27.62 19.39
N GLN A 22 19.95 27.07 20.06
CA GLN A 22 19.74 25.62 20.25
C GLN A 22 18.79 25.01 19.20
N LEU A 23 18.27 25.82 18.28
CA LEU A 23 17.35 25.38 17.24
C LEU A 23 18.10 25.26 15.91
N SER A 24 18.18 24.04 15.39
CA SER A 24 18.67 23.77 14.04
C SER A 24 17.49 23.55 13.11
N PHE A 25 17.51 24.23 11.96
CA PHE A 25 16.55 24.06 10.88
C PHE A 25 17.27 23.52 9.65
N ASP A 26 16.69 22.50 9.03
CA ASP A 26 17.18 21.88 7.81
C ASP A 26 16.04 21.67 6.80
N PHE A 27 16.34 21.87 5.51
CA PHE A 27 15.39 21.71 4.42
C PHE A 27 16.01 20.87 3.30
N GLU A 28 15.39 19.72 3.03
CA GLU A 28 15.82 18.76 2.02
C GLU A 28 14.78 18.74 0.88
N LEU A 29 15.21 19.15 -0.31
CA LEU A 29 14.43 19.00 -1.54
C LEU A 29 14.78 17.64 -2.15
N PHE A 30 13.81 16.75 -2.26
CA PHE A 30 13.97 15.33 -2.59
C PHE A 30 14.76 14.51 -1.57
N SER A 31 14.06 13.58 -0.92
CA SER A 31 14.68 12.56 -0.07
C SER A 31 14.36 11.17 -0.57
N SER A 32 15.37 10.34 -0.80
CA SER A 32 15.19 8.92 -1.14
C SER A 32 14.75 8.06 0.05
N THR A 33 14.68 8.65 1.25
CA THR A 33 14.35 7.94 2.49
C THR A 33 13.04 8.47 3.06
N PRO A 34 11.88 7.81 2.84
CA PRO A 34 10.62 8.31 3.39
C PRO A 34 10.64 8.29 4.92
N ILE A 35 10.10 9.34 5.55
CA ILE A 35 9.93 9.38 7.01
C ILE A 35 9.04 8.23 7.47
N HIS A 36 7.84 8.09 6.87
CA HIS A 36 6.93 7.00 7.16
C HIS A 36 7.26 5.81 6.29
N LYS A 37 8.10 4.93 6.83
CA LYS A 37 8.57 3.74 6.11
C LYS A 37 7.42 2.76 5.84
N PRO A 38 7.40 2.12 4.65
CA PRO A 38 6.48 1.03 4.33
C PRO A 38 6.46 -0.07 5.39
N TYR A 39 5.33 -0.77 5.45
CA TYR A 39 5.11 -1.91 6.33
C TYR A 39 5.79 -3.15 5.76
N LEU A 40 6.40 -3.97 6.62
CA LEU A 40 7.30 -5.02 6.13
C LEU A 40 6.51 -6.15 5.46
N ALA A 41 5.44 -6.60 6.11
CA ALA A 41 4.64 -7.72 5.65
C ALA A 41 3.49 -7.30 4.73
N ASP A 42 3.32 -6.01 4.44
CA ASP A 42 2.29 -5.53 3.51
C ASP A 42 2.61 -6.02 2.08
N PRO A 43 1.74 -6.84 1.46
CA PRO A 43 1.93 -7.32 0.10
C PRO A 43 1.98 -6.19 -0.95
N THR A 44 1.50 -5.00 -0.58
CA THR A 44 1.41 -3.78 -1.39
C THR A 44 2.49 -2.75 -1.04
N LYS A 45 3.50 -3.11 -0.23
CA LYS A 45 4.61 -2.20 0.07
C LYS A 45 5.35 -1.80 -1.23
N PRO A 46 5.69 -0.51 -1.42
CA PRO A 46 6.50 -0.10 -2.55
C PRO A 46 7.93 -0.65 -2.45
N GLY A 47 8.47 -1.08 -3.58
CA GLY A 47 9.84 -1.55 -3.70
C GLY A 47 10.13 -2.18 -5.06
N MET A 48 11.41 -2.45 -5.32
CA MET A 48 11.85 -3.18 -6.50
C MET A 48 12.14 -4.62 -6.12
N SER A 49 11.45 -5.58 -6.72
CA SER A 49 11.66 -6.98 -6.37
C SER A 49 11.15 -7.96 -7.43
N ILE A 50 11.69 -9.18 -7.38
CA ILE A 50 11.24 -10.34 -8.14
C ILE A 50 10.81 -11.40 -7.14
N GLU A 51 9.56 -11.84 -7.22
CA GLU A 51 8.89 -12.66 -6.22
C GLU A 51 8.32 -13.91 -6.89
N ALA A 52 8.71 -15.10 -6.44
CA ALA A 52 8.06 -16.35 -6.80
C ALA A 52 6.90 -16.59 -5.82
N LEU A 53 5.70 -16.83 -6.35
CA LEU A 53 4.49 -17.13 -5.60
C LEU A 53 4.14 -18.61 -5.79
N LEU A 54 3.94 -19.33 -4.69
CA LEU A 54 3.40 -20.69 -4.69
C LEU A 54 2.08 -20.71 -3.92
N LEU A 55 0.99 -20.93 -4.63
CA LEU A 55 -0.34 -21.07 -4.06
C LEU A 55 -0.47 -22.42 -3.38
N THR A 56 -1.10 -22.43 -2.21
CA THR A 56 -1.43 -23.66 -1.45
C THR A 56 -2.84 -24.15 -1.72
N GLY A 57 -3.70 -23.28 -2.25
CA GLY A 57 -5.03 -23.62 -2.75
C GLY A 57 -5.09 -23.57 -4.27
N ASP A 58 -6.30 -23.47 -4.79
CA ASP A 58 -6.51 -23.27 -6.22
C ASP A 58 -6.07 -21.87 -6.65
N GLY A 59 -5.62 -21.77 -7.90
CA GLY A 59 -5.31 -20.49 -8.50
C GLY A 59 -6.56 -19.72 -8.89
N PRO A 60 -6.40 -18.43 -9.21
CA PRO A 60 -7.50 -17.66 -9.77
C PRO A 60 -8.03 -18.36 -11.03
N SER A 61 -9.33 -18.63 -11.05
CA SER A 61 -10.01 -19.33 -12.16
C SER A 61 -11.13 -18.51 -12.78
N THR A 62 -11.46 -17.36 -12.19
CA THR A 62 -12.56 -16.52 -12.65
C THR A 62 -12.21 -15.04 -12.62
N VAL A 63 -12.84 -14.27 -13.50
CA VAL A 63 -12.96 -12.82 -13.39
C VAL A 63 -14.38 -12.46 -13.02
N MET A 64 -14.52 -11.64 -11.98
CA MET A 64 -15.79 -11.03 -11.65
C MET A 64 -16.05 -9.82 -12.54
N TYR A 65 -17.26 -9.71 -13.07
CA TYR A 65 -17.66 -8.57 -13.87
C TYR A 65 -19.11 -8.17 -13.62
N GLN A 66 -19.38 -6.87 -13.70
CA GLN A 66 -20.73 -6.34 -13.63
C GLN A 66 -21.35 -6.17 -15.02
N ASN A 67 -22.64 -6.50 -15.13
CA ASN A 67 -23.52 -6.24 -16.27
C ASN A 67 -24.87 -5.74 -15.74
N GLY A 68 -25.19 -4.47 -15.94
CA GLY A 68 -26.38 -3.92 -15.26
C GLY A 68 -26.16 -3.79 -13.75
N ASN A 69 -27.16 -4.21 -12.97
CA ASN A 69 -27.06 -4.34 -11.51
C ASN A 69 -26.55 -5.73 -11.07
N ASP A 70 -26.29 -6.61 -12.04
CA ASP A 70 -25.99 -8.01 -11.80
C ASP A 70 -24.49 -8.27 -11.87
N ILE A 71 -24.03 -9.20 -11.05
CA ILE A 71 -22.66 -9.68 -11.03
C ILE A 71 -22.59 -11.06 -11.66
N HIS A 72 -21.55 -11.24 -12.45
CA HIS A 72 -21.25 -12.49 -13.11
C HIS A 72 -19.80 -12.86 -12.88
N PHE A 73 -19.54 -14.16 -12.95
CA PHE A 73 -18.20 -14.70 -12.99
C PHE A 73 -17.96 -15.33 -14.36
N MET A 74 -16.84 -14.97 -14.97
CA MET A 74 -16.37 -15.62 -16.18
C MET A 74 -15.21 -16.54 -15.84
N GLU A 75 -15.37 -17.83 -16.10
CA GLU A 75 -14.29 -18.80 -15.95
C GLU A 75 -13.20 -18.58 -17.00
N PHE A 76 -11.96 -18.84 -16.60
CA PHE A 76 -10.84 -18.89 -17.51
C PHE A 76 -10.91 -20.16 -18.36
N LYS A 77 -10.44 -20.07 -19.61
CA LYS A 77 -10.41 -21.23 -20.51
C LYS A 77 -9.31 -22.22 -20.14
N SER A 78 -8.25 -21.73 -19.49
CA SER A 78 -7.12 -22.53 -19.04
C SER A 78 -7.26 -22.93 -17.58
N GLU A 79 -6.66 -24.07 -17.24
CA GLU A 79 -6.52 -24.52 -15.86
C GLU A 79 -5.75 -23.48 -15.03
N PRO A 80 -6.18 -23.19 -13.78
CA PRO A 80 -5.54 -22.20 -12.94
C PRO A 80 -4.13 -22.65 -12.54
N SER A 81 -3.13 -21.82 -12.85
CA SER A 81 -1.76 -22.03 -12.35
C SER A 81 -1.73 -21.93 -10.82
N ARG A 82 -0.82 -22.68 -10.20
CA ARG A 82 -0.49 -22.59 -8.76
C ARG A 82 0.85 -21.91 -8.49
N SER A 83 1.57 -21.55 -9.54
CA SER A 83 2.87 -20.89 -9.49
C SER A 83 2.84 -19.65 -10.37
N PHE A 84 3.35 -18.55 -9.83
CA PHE A 84 3.40 -17.27 -10.52
C PHE A 84 4.73 -16.59 -10.27
N LEU A 85 5.18 -15.81 -11.26
CA LEU A 85 6.23 -14.83 -11.05
C LEU A 85 5.62 -13.44 -10.91
N ARG A 86 6.01 -12.73 -9.86
CA ARG A 86 5.58 -11.37 -9.59
C ARG A 86 6.78 -10.43 -9.66
N ILE A 87 6.68 -9.39 -10.47
CA ILE A 87 7.69 -8.33 -10.58
C ILE A 87 7.10 -7.06 -9.98
N LYS A 88 7.79 -6.49 -8.98
CA LYS A 88 7.45 -5.20 -8.38
C LYS A 88 8.48 -4.16 -8.81
N TYR A 89 7.99 -3.00 -9.24
CA TYR A 89 8.81 -1.84 -9.50
C TYR A 89 8.23 -0.62 -8.81
N GLY A 90 8.88 -0.14 -7.75
CA GLY A 90 8.36 0.96 -6.96
C GLY A 90 9.38 1.65 -6.10
N ALA A 91 9.02 2.83 -5.64
CA ALA A 91 9.83 3.69 -4.81
C ALA A 91 8.97 4.52 -3.85
N ALA A 92 9.63 5.08 -2.84
CA ALA A 92 9.06 6.05 -1.93
C ALA A 92 10.02 7.23 -1.82
N LEU A 93 9.51 8.43 -2.06
CA LEU A 93 10.27 9.67 -2.18
C LEU A 93 9.64 10.73 -1.29
N GLY A 94 10.44 11.37 -0.43
CA GLY A 94 10.12 12.67 0.12
C GLY A 94 10.37 13.72 -0.95
N LEU A 95 9.46 14.67 -1.15
CA LEU A 95 9.58 15.72 -2.16
C LEU A 95 10.09 17.02 -1.54
N ALA A 96 9.61 17.33 -0.32
CA ALA A 96 10.04 18.49 0.44
C ALA A 96 9.97 18.19 1.93
N ARG A 97 11.13 18.16 2.59
CA ARG A 97 11.25 17.89 4.01
C ARG A 97 11.79 19.09 4.77
N CYS A 98 11.09 19.46 5.84
CA CYS A 98 11.57 20.38 6.85
C CYS A 98 11.90 19.61 8.13
N THR A 99 13.09 19.81 8.68
CA THR A 99 13.53 19.25 9.96
C THR A 99 13.84 20.38 10.93
N VAL A 100 13.26 20.29 12.13
CA VAL A 100 13.57 21.19 13.25
C VAL A 100 14.13 20.35 14.39
N SER A 101 15.35 20.66 14.81
CA SER A 101 16.04 19.98 15.91
C SER A 101 16.33 20.95 17.04
N PHE A 102 16.14 20.49 18.29
CA PHE A 102 16.32 21.26 19.52
C PHE A 102 16.68 20.35 20.70
N GLU A 103 17.14 20.91 21.82
CA GLU A 103 17.54 20.16 23.01
C GLU A 103 16.34 19.69 23.86
N HIS A 104 15.53 18.77 23.32
CA HIS A 104 14.38 18.19 24.03
C HIS A 104 14.07 16.79 23.52
N TRP A 105 13.38 15.97 24.32
CA TRP A 105 13.06 14.57 23.97
C TRP A 105 12.11 14.40 22.77
N LEU A 106 11.46 15.49 22.34
CA LEU A 106 10.60 15.54 21.14
C LEU A 106 11.40 15.77 19.84
N SER A 107 12.67 16.15 19.95
CA SER A 107 13.56 16.40 18.82
C SER A 107 14.09 15.11 18.21
N PRO A 108 14.23 15.01 16.88
CA PRO A 108 13.84 16.03 15.89
C PRO A 108 12.33 15.97 15.57
N ILE A 109 11.76 17.10 15.14
CA ILE A 109 10.45 17.15 14.47
C ILE A 109 10.69 17.29 12.97
N LYS A 110 10.11 16.39 12.17
CA LYS A 110 10.27 16.37 10.72
C LYS A 110 8.91 16.39 10.04
N ILE A 111 8.73 17.23 9.04
CA ILE A 111 7.53 17.27 8.18
C ILE A 111 7.98 17.03 6.76
N ASP A 112 7.31 16.13 6.03
CA ASP A 112 7.69 15.73 4.68
C ASP A 112 6.45 15.60 3.79
N PHE A 113 6.43 16.29 2.66
CA PHE A 113 5.47 16.01 1.59
C PHE A 113 6.05 14.91 0.71
N SER A 114 5.39 13.75 0.66
CA SER A 114 5.94 12.52 0.10
C SER A 114 5.03 11.89 -0.95
N MET A 115 5.66 11.19 -1.88
CA MET A 115 5.02 10.33 -2.87
C MET A 115 5.56 8.91 -2.72
N GLN A 116 4.69 7.91 -2.81
CA GLN A 116 5.08 6.51 -2.83
C GLN A 116 4.36 5.83 -3.97
N GLY A 117 4.94 4.84 -4.60
CA GLY A 117 4.19 4.05 -5.57
C GLY A 117 4.93 2.84 -6.07
N TYR A 118 4.19 1.90 -6.63
CA TYR A 118 4.74 0.75 -7.31
C TYR A 118 3.82 0.26 -8.43
N LEU A 119 4.45 -0.40 -9.39
CA LEU A 119 3.84 -1.23 -10.40
C LEU A 119 4.04 -2.69 -10.01
N ASN A 120 2.99 -3.49 -10.25
CA ASN A 120 2.90 -4.88 -9.90
C ASN A 120 2.58 -5.70 -11.15
N LEU A 121 3.50 -6.51 -11.65
CA LEU A 121 3.26 -7.38 -12.79
C LEU A 121 3.22 -8.82 -12.30
N ILE A 122 2.20 -9.57 -12.72
CA ILE A 122 2.10 -11.00 -12.41
C ILE A 122 2.07 -11.76 -13.73
N PHE A 123 2.95 -12.73 -13.85
CA PHE A 123 3.06 -13.66 -14.96
C PHE A 123 2.73 -15.07 -14.47
N ASP A 124 2.38 -15.93 -15.41
CA ASP A 124 2.43 -17.36 -15.18
C ASP A 124 3.87 -17.83 -14.85
N ASP A 125 4.03 -19.08 -14.45
CA ASP A 125 5.32 -19.64 -14.09
C ASP A 125 6.28 -19.81 -15.28
N SER A 126 5.73 -19.83 -16.50
CA SER A 126 6.48 -19.96 -17.74
C SER A 126 6.93 -18.61 -18.34
N LEU A 127 6.50 -17.48 -17.77
CA LEU A 127 6.71 -16.11 -18.28
C LEU A 127 6.19 -15.87 -19.70
N ASN A 128 5.33 -16.75 -20.20
CA ASN A 128 4.79 -16.64 -21.54
C ASN A 128 3.59 -15.69 -21.57
N ASP A 129 2.81 -15.66 -20.49
CA ASP A 129 1.58 -14.88 -20.43
C ASP A 129 1.53 -14.02 -19.16
N MET A 130 1.04 -12.79 -19.32
CA MET A 130 0.82 -11.86 -18.22
C MET A 130 -0.60 -12.06 -17.67
N TYR A 131 -0.69 -12.29 -16.36
CA TYR A 131 -1.96 -12.38 -15.65
C TYR A 131 -2.58 -11.01 -15.43
N GLY A 132 -1.76 -10.02 -15.05
CA GLY A 132 -2.22 -8.64 -14.90
C GLY A 132 -1.18 -7.68 -14.37
N LEU A 133 -1.58 -6.42 -14.32
CA LEU A 133 -0.77 -5.29 -13.88
C LEU A 133 -1.57 -4.43 -12.89
N ASP A 134 -1.02 -4.18 -11.70
CA ASP A 134 -1.51 -3.13 -10.81
C ASP A 134 -0.57 -1.94 -10.75
N GLY A 135 -1.14 -0.76 -10.52
CA GLY A 135 -0.40 0.41 -10.06
C GLY A 135 -1.01 0.94 -8.78
N ILE A 136 -0.17 1.21 -7.79
CA ILE A 136 -0.61 1.81 -6.53
C ILE A 136 0.30 2.99 -6.24
N TYR A 137 -0.27 4.15 -5.92
CA TYR A 137 0.51 5.30 -5.47
C TYR A 137 -0.15 6.03 -4.31
N PHE A 138 0.68 6.71 -3.53
CA PHE A 138 0.31 7.63 -2.46
C PHE A 138 0.88 9.00 -2.76
N ILE A 139 0.13 10.03 -2.41
CA ILE A 139 0.65 11.38 -2.25
C ILE A 139 0.10 11.98 -0.96
N GLY A 140 0.95 12.59 -0.15
CA GLY A 140 0.51 13.16 1.13
C GLY A 140 1.63 13.65 2.04
N GLY A 141 1.21 14.20 3.18
CA GLY A 141 2.10 14.70 4.22
C GLY A 141 2.45 13.63 5.25
N THR A 142 3.66 13.71 5.78
CA THR A 142 4.16 12.89 6.87
C THR A 142 4.75 13.79 7.96
N LEU A 143 4.53 13.44 9.22
CA LEU A 143 5.11 14.06 10.41
C LEU A 143 5.89 12.99 11.18
N SER A 144 7.10 13.30 11.65
CA SER A 144 7.86 12.50 12.62
C SER A 144 8.20 13.33 13.84
N ILE A 145 8.13 12.68 15.01
CA ILE A 145 8.50 13.24 16.30
C ILE A 145 9.51 12.29 16.95
N ALA A 146 10.67 12.83 17.32
CA ALA A 146 11.77 12.14 17.97
C ALA A 146 12.28 10.89 17.23
N ASP A 147 12.02 10.78 15.92
CA ASP A 147 12.24 9.58 15.11
C ASP A 147 11.59 8.29 15.65
N LYS A 148 10.63 8.44 16.56
CA LYS A 148 9.91 7.35 17.21
C LYS A 148 8.47 7.24 16.77
N VAL A 149 7.78 8.36 16.60
CA VAL A 149 6.38 8.41 16.17
C VAL A 149 6.32 9.02 14.79
N THR A 150 5.75 8.31 13.84
CA THR A 150 5.46 8.84 12.50
C THR A 150 3.97 8.80 12.24
N MET A 151 3.43 9.86 11.67
CA MET A 151 2.05 9.96 11.23
C MET A 151 2.04 10.38 9.76
N ARG A 152 1.10 9.86 8.97
CA ARG A 152 0.91 10.27 7.58
C ARG A 152 -0.56 10.47 7.27
N ALA A 153 -0.84 11.39 6.35
CA ALA A 153 -2.17 11.58 5.79
C ALA A 153 -2.08 11.97 4.32
N GLY A 154 -3.03 11.50 3.51
CA GLY A 154 -3.02 11.78 2.08
C GLY A 154 -4.04 10.97 1.32
N ILE A 155 -3.73 10.68 0.05
CA ILE A 155 -4.59 9.95 -0.88
C ILE A 155 -3.80 8.77 -1.43
N HIS A 156 -4.39 7.57 -1.41
CA HIS A 156 -3.94 6.47 -2.26
C HIS A 156 -4.71 6.47 -3.56
N HIS A 157 -4.07 5.98 -4.60
CA HIS A 157 -4.69 5.58 -5.84
C HIS A 157 -4.35 4.12 -6.09
N TYR A 158 -5.36 3.35 -6.44
CA TYR A 158 -5.26 1.97 -6.85
C TYR A 158 -5.72 1.89 -8.28
N CYS A 159 -4.96 1.16 -9.08
CA CYS A 159 -5.34 0.77 -10.41
C CYS A 159 -4.98 -0.68 -10.72
N SER A 160 -5.77 -1.31 -11.59
CA SER A 160 -5.54 -2.68 -12.05
C SER A 160 -5.92 -2.80 -13.52
N HIS A 161 -5.19 -3.65 -14.24
CA HIS A 161 -5.51 -4.08 -15.60
C HIS A 161 -5.34 -5.59 -15.70
N TYR A 162 -6.25 -6.24 -16.41
CA TYR A 162 -6.10 -7.63 -16.81
C TYR A 162 -5.00 -7.77 -17.87
N GLY A 163 -4.19 -8.81 -17.74
CA GLY A 163 -3.19 -9.16 -18.73
C GLY A 163 -3.76 -9.99 -19.87
N ASP A 164 -2.91 -10.33 -20.83
CA ASP A 164 -3.29 -11.04 -22.05
C ASP A 164 -3.89 -12.43 -21.78
N LEU A 165 -3.40 -13.18 -20.78
CA LEU A 165 -3.97 -14.48 -20.42
C LEU A 165 -5.48 -14.38 -20.12
N ILE A 166 -5.82 -13.41 -19.27
CA ILE A 166 -7.20 -13.15 -18.89
C ILE A 166 -7.98 -12.65 -20.10
N LEU A 167 -7.45 -11.64 -20.80
CA LEU A 167 -8.13 -11.03 -21.95
C LEU A 167 -8.41 -12.05 -23.08
N ASN A 168 -7.51 -12.99 -23.33
CA ASN A 168 -7.68 -14.06 -24.33
C ASN A 168 -8.72 -15.11 -23.88
N SER A 169 -8.87 -15.28 -22.56
CA SER A 169 -9.92 -16.14 -21.98
C SER A 169 -11.31 -15.51 -22.11
N LEU A 170 -11.40 -14.18 -22.01
CA LEU A 170 -12.66 -13.46 -22.19
C LEU A 170 -13.02 -13.43 -23.70
N ALA A 171 -14.22 -13.90 -24.08
CA ALA A 171 -14.70 -13.86 -25.46
C ALA A 171 -14.57 -12.44 -26.10
N PRO A 172 -14.36 -12.32 -27.43
CA PRO A 172 -14.06 -11.05 -28.09
C PRO A 172 -15.23 -10.08 -27.96
N SER A 173 -15.11 -9.16 -27.01
CA SER A 173 -16.00 -8.00 -26.91
C SER A 173 -15.12 -6.79 -26.62
N PRO A 174 -15.03 -5.82 -27.55
CA PRO A 174 -14.14 -4.67 -27.47
C PRO A 174 -14.45 -3.72 -26.30
N GLU A 175 -15.58 -3.91 -25.62
CA GLU A 175 -15.94 -3.14 -24.43
C GLU A 175 -15.29 -3.68 -23.15
N ARG A 176 -14.64 -4.85 -23.14
CA ARG A 176 -14.19 -5.53 -21.90
C ARG A 176 -12.78 -5.15 -21.40
N THR A 177 -12.24 -3.99 -21.78
CA THR A 177 -11.00 -3.46 -21.19
C THR A 177 -11.30 -2.87 -19.80
N LYS A 178 -11.38 -3.73 -18.79
CA LYS A 178 -11.80 -3.34 -17.44
C LYS A 178 -10.60 -2.99 -16.57
N TYR A 179 -10.74 -1.87 -15.89
CA TYR A 179 -9.74 -1.26 -15.03
C TYR A 179 -10.38 -0.99 -13.68
N LEU A 180 -9.81 -1.53 -12.61
CA LEU A 180 -10.24 -1.22 -11.25
C LEU A 180 -9.64 0.12 -10.84
N ARG A 181 -10.43 1.01 -10.22
CA ARG A 181 -9.92 2.25 -9.63
C ARG A 181 -10.42 2.48 -8.22
N MET A 182 -9.53 2.86 -7.31
CA MET A 182 -9.94 3.36 -6.00
C MET A 182 -9.04 4.53 -5.58
N ASN A 183 -9.62 5.59 -5.02
CA ASN A 183 -8.89 6.76 -4.55
C ASN A 183 -9.16 7.05 -3.06
N PRO A 184 -8.83 6.15 -2.11
CA PRO A 184 -9.22 6.38 -0.74
C PRO A 184 -8.34 7.47 -0.10
N ALA A 185 -8.94 8.22 0.82
CA ALA A 185 -8.18 9.01 1.77
C ALA A 185 -7.51 8.07 2.78
N VAL A 186 -6.34 8.46 3.28
CA VAL A 186 -5.48 7.63 4.13
C VAL A 186 -5.04 8.43 5.33
N ALA A 187 -5.04 7.78 6.50
CA ALA A 187 -4.38 8.24 7.71
C ALA A 187 -3.66 7.07 8.37
N GLY A 188 -2.40 7.24 8.73
CA GLY A 188 -1.60 6.18 9.33
C GLY A 188 -0.69 6.69 10.43
N ILE A 189 -0.34 5.78 11.34
CA ILE A 189 0.58 6.00 12.45
C ILE A 189 1.54 4.82 12.58
N ALA A 190 2.77 5.10 12.96
CA ALA A 190 3.73 4.09 13.39
C ALA A 190 4.49 4.57 14.60
N VAL A 191 4.80 3.65 15.52
CA VAL A 191 5.52 3.92 16.76
C VAL A 191 6.66 2.91 16.90
N LYS A 192 7.84 3.42 17.23
CA LYS A 192 9.02 2.65 17.60
C LYS A 192 9.30 2.81 19.10
N PRO A 193 8.65 2.02 19.97
CA PRO A 193 8.94 2.07 21.39
C PRO A 193 10.39 1.65 21.70
N PHE A 194 10.93 0.73 20.91
CA PHE A 194 12.30 0.21 21.01
C PHE A 194 12.93 0.14 19.62
N ASP A 195 14.26 0.13 19.53
CA ASP A 195 14.95 0.05 18.24
C ASP A 195 14.67 -1.25 17.47
N TRP A 196 14.31 -2.32 18.19
CA TRP A 196 13.97 -3.63 17.64
C TRP A 196 12.47 -3.82 17.37
N LEU A 197 11.58 -2.90 17.79
CA LEU A 197 10.13 -3.03 17.65
C LEU A 197 9.52 -1.81 16.98
N LYS A 198 8.75 -2.03 15.91
CA LYS A 198 7.85 -1.05 15.31
C LYS A 198 6.43 -1.61 15.32
N VAL A 199 5.46 -0.82 15.77
CA VAL A 199 4.02 -1.12 15.67
C VAL A 199 3.37 -0.06 14.80
N TYR A 200 2.39 -0.40 14.00
CA TYR A 200 1.74 0.54 13.08
C TYR A 200 0.29 0.19 12.78
N GLY A 201 -0.43 1.21 12.33
CA GLY A 201 -1.76 1.08 11.76
C GLY A 201 -2.01 2.15 10.70
N GLU A 202 -2.84 1.82 9.72
CA GLU A 202 -3.29 2.71 8.65
C GLU A 202 -4.76 2.45 8.37
N MET A 203 -5.54 3.52 8.28
CA MET A 203 -6.94 3.49 7.90
C MET A 203 -7.10 4.17 6.56
N LYS A 204 -7.84 3.52 5.67
CA LYS A 204 -8.20 4.02 4.34
C LYS A 204 -9.72 4.07 4.26
N TRP A 205 -10.27 5.14 3.69
CA TRP A 205 -11.71 5.28 3.51
C TRP A 205 -12.04 6.02 2.22
N ALA A 206 -13.17 5.66 1.62
CA ALA A 206 -13.68 6.36 0.45
C ALA A 206 -14.32 7.71 0.86
N HIS A 207 -13.99 8.80 0.16
CA HIS A 207 -14.64 10.08 0.35
C HIS A 207 -16.10 10.09 -0.16
N LYS A 208 -17.02 10.67 0.61
CA LYS A 208 -18.48 10.70 0.37
C LYS A 208 -18.90 11.33 -0.98
N GLY A 209 -18.05 12.17 -1.59
CA GLY A 209 -18.32 12.87 -2.85
C GLY A 209 -17.73 12.22 -4.11
N MET A 210 -17.14 11.02 -4.00
CA MET A 210 -16.66 10.31 -5.18
C MET A 210 -17.87 9.78 -5.96
N TYR A 211 -18.21 10.48 -7.05
CA TYR A 211 -19.34 10.19 -7.95
C TYR A 211 -19.28 8.80 -8.62
N ARG A 212 -18.21 8.04 -8.37
CA ARG A 212 -17.93 6.70 -8.91
C ARG A 212 -17.18 5.83 -7.89
N ILE A 213 -17.63 5.70 -6.64
CA ILE A 213 -17.07 4.73 -5.70
C ILE A 213 -18.14 4.28 -4.70
N ARG A 214 -18.84 3.18 -5.01
CA ARG A 214 -19.30 2.21 -4.02
C ARG A 214 -19.19 0.81 -4.62
N PRO A 215 -18.48 -0.11 -3.96
CA PRO A 215 -17.20 -0.55 -4.50
C PRO A 215 -17.23 -0.66 -6.04
N ASP A 216 -16.67 0.34 -6.72
CA ASP A 216 -16.23 0.16 -8.12
C ASP A 216 -14.94 -0.68 -8.17
N ILE A 217 -14.74 -1.54 -7.18
CA ILE A 217 -13.84 -2.68 -7.28
C ILE A 217 -14.33 -3.60 -8.43
N TYR A 218 -15.60 -3.45 -8.88
CA TYR A 218 -16.22 -4.35 -9.85
C TYR A 218 -16.91 -3.66 -11.04
N SER A 219 -16.88 -2.32 -11.12
CA SER A 219 -17.51 -1.61 -12.22
C SER A 219 -16.50 -1.18 -13.29
N PRO A 220 -16.64 -1.67 -14.53
CA PRO A 220 -15.86 -1.20 -15.65
C PRO A 220 -16.14 0.27 -15.93
N SER A 221 -15.11 1.04 -16.29
CA SER A 221 -15.23 2.48 -16.55
C SER A 221 -16.24 2.90 -17.64
N PHE A 222 -16.75 1.96 -18.44
CA PHE A 222 -17.76 2.19 -19.48
C PHE A 222 -19.22 2.07 -18.99
N LEU A 223 -19.48 1.53 -17.80
CA LEU A 223 -20.81 1.53 -17.20
C LEU A 223 -21.06 2.86 -16.46
N ASN A 224 -21.38 3.91 -17.23
CA ASN A 224 -21.89 5.16 -16.66
C ASN A 224 -23.25 4.90 -15.99
N GLY A 225 -23.34 5.07 -14.66
CA GLY A 225 -24.61 5.34 -13.98
C GLY A 225 -25.20 4.24 -13.09
N MET A 226 -24.49 3.14 -12.81
CA MET A 226 -24.98 2.13 -11.87
C MET A 226 -24.13 2.12 -10.60
N ASN A 227 -24.71 2.70 -9.54
CA ASN A 227 -24.14 2.74 -8.20
C ASN A 227 -25.09 1.97 -7.29
N PRO A 228 -24.74 0.77 -6.80
CA PRO A 228 -25.62 0.04 -5.91
C PRO A 228 -25.93 0.94 -4.70
N SER A 229 -27.18 0.97 -4.25
CA SER A 229 -27.58 1.78 -3.10
C SER A 229 -27.08 1.16 -1.79
N TYR A 230 -25.77 1.18 -1.54
CA TYR A 230 -25.23 0.84 -0.23
C TYR A 230 -25.78 1.81 0.84
N PRO A 231 -26.02 1.32 2.06
CA PRO A 231 -26.42 2.18 3.16
C PRO A 231 -25.29 3.14 3.53
N ASP A 232 -25.63 4.22 4.21
CA ASP A 232 -24.65 5.19 4.71
C ASP A 232 -23.66 4.56 5.71
N SER A 233 -23.95 3.39 6.30
CA SER A 233 -23.01 2.67 7.16
C SER A 233 -21.83 2.06 6.37
N TYR A 234 -21.97 1.80 5.07
CA TYR A 234 -20.87 1.32 4.24
C TYR A 234 -19.95 2.45 3.78
N LYS A 235 -18.65 2.33 4.08
CA LYS A 235 -17.61 3.34 3.82
C LYS A 235 -16.44 2.81 3.00
N ALA A 236 -16.50 1.55 2.57
CA ALA A 236 -15.41 0.84 1.90
C ALA A 236 -14.08 1.00 2.65
N MET A 237 -14.15 0.86 3.98
CA MET A 237 -12.97 1.04 4.83
C MET A 237 -12.00 -0.12 4.71
N ILE A 238 -10.72 0.21 4.77
CA ILE A 238 -9.62 -0.75 4.89
C ILE A 238 -8.79 -0.32 6.10
N ILE A 239 -8.53 -1.26 7.00
CA ILE A 239 -7.64 -1.05 8.14
C ILE A 239 -6.46 -2.01 7.97
N ASN A 240 -5.25 -1.48 7.83
CA ASN A 240 -4.02 -2.25 7.96
C ASN A 240 -3.47 -2.02 9.37
N ALA A 241 -3.10 -3.08 10.09
CA ALA A 241 -2.31 -2.97 11.30
C ALA A 241 -1.23 -4.04 11.32
N GLY A 242 -0.14 -3.76 12.04
CA GLY A 242 0.94 -4.73 12.09
C GLY A 242 2.09 -4.35 12.99
N LEU A 243 3.09 -5.21 12.97
CA LEU A 243 4.33 -5.02 13.69
C LEU A 243 5.53 -5.51 12.88
N LYS A 244 6.69 -4.94 13.21
CA LYS A 244 7.98 -5.35 12.68
C LYS A 244 8.96 -5.50 13.84
N LEU A 245 9.64 -6.63 13.86
CA LEU A 245 10.76 -6.93 14.74
C LEU A 245 12.06 -6.86 13.94
N GLU A 246 13.11 -6.23 14.47
CA GLU A 246 14.44 -6.14 13.85
C GLU A 246 15.52 -6.70 14.79
N TYR A 247 16.29 -7.68 14.31
CA TYR A 247 17.38 -8.32 15.05
C TYR A 247 18.61 -8.53 14.15
N LYS A 248 19.77 -8.74 14.75
CA LYS A 248 21.00 -9.16 14.03
C LYS A 248 21.26 -10.64 14.29
N LEU A 249 20.44 -11.54 13.73
CA LEU A 249 20.56 -12.98 14.00
C LEU A 249 21.87 -13.56 13.47
N PHE A 250 22.33 -13.05 12.32
CA PHE A 250 23.58 -13.48 11.70
C PHE A 250 24.54 -12.29 11.66
N PRO A 251 25.51 -12.19 12.59
CA PRO A 251 26.37 -10.99 12.71
C PRO A 251 27.20 -10.64 11.47
N ARG A 252 27.46 -11.64 10.60
CA ARG A 252 28.17 -11.48 9.33
C ARG A 252 27.25 -11.11 8.16
N LEU A 253 25.94 -11.27 8.34
CA LEU A 253 24.93 -10.82 7.39
C LEU A 253 24.32 -9.52 7.92
N GLY A 254 23.53 -8.86 7.07
CA GLY A 254 22.83 -7.64 7.46
C GLY A 254 21.70 -7.90 8.47
N LYS A 255 20.75 -6.97 8.54
CA LYS A 255 19.64 -7.06 9.49
C LYS A 255 18.71 -8.21 9.12
N THR A 256 18.21 -8.89 10.15
CA THR A 256 17.07 -9.80 10.05
C THR A 256 15.84 -9.06 10.54
N ALA A 257 14.73 -9.15 9.82
CA ALA A 257 13.47 -8.58 10.24
C ALA A 257 12.33 -9.60 10.12
N VAL A 258 11.40 -9.56 11.07
CA VAL A 258 10.16 -10.34 11.05
C VAL A 258 9.00 -9.38 11.07
N GLY A 259 8.04 -9.55 10.17
CA GLY A 259 6.86 -8.70 10.05
C GLY A 259 5.59 -9.52 10.17
N TYR A 260 4.56 -8.92 10.75
CA TYR A 260 3.21 -9.44 10.73
C TYR A 260 2.23 -8.31 10.44
N ASP A 261 1.40 -8.50 9.41
CA ASP A 261 0.35 -7.56 9.00
C ASP A 261 -1.01 -8.25 8.97
N ILE A 262 -2.02 -7.51 9.41
CA ILE A 262 -3.43 -7.83 9.26
C ILE A 262 -4.11 -6.72 8.44
N HIS A 263 -4.86 -7.11 7.41
CA HIS A 263 -5.75 -6.21 6.70
C HIS A 263 -7.20 -6.58 7.01
N LEU A 264 -8.01 -5.58 7.37
CA LEU A 264 -9.45 -5.70 7.57
C LEU A 264 -10.14 -4.90 6.47
N TYR A 265 -11.02 -5.54 5.72
CA TYR A 265 -11.80 -4.93 4.65
C TYR A 265 -13.27 -4.94 5.02
N GLN A 266 -13.89 -3.75 5.04
CA GLN A 266 -15.34 -3.63 5.28
C GLN A 266 -16.14 -4.34 4.18
N GLU A 267 -15.53 -4.55 3.02
CA GLU A 267 -16.06 -5.33 1.90
C GLU A 267 -16.50 -6.75 2.29
N GLY A 268 -15.91 -7.37 3.32
CA GLY A 268 -16.39 -8.68 3.81
C GLY A 268 -17.82 -8.69 4.33
N LYS A 269 -18.42 -7.51 4.55
CA LYS A 269 -19.84 -7.34 4.88
C LYS A 269 -20.77 -7.43 3.66
N ILE A 270 -20.21 -7.57 2.46
CA ILE A 270 -20.96 -7.70 1.22
C ILE A 270 -21.14 -9.20 0.94
N ASN A 271 -22.39 -9.64 0.99
CA ASN A 271 -22.77 -10.99 0.62
C ASN A 271 -23.16 -11.03 -0.85
N LEU A 272 -22.68 -12.05 -1.55
CA LEU A 272 -23.10 -12.42 -2.89
C LEU A 272 -24.09 -13.57 -2.77
N THR A 273 -25.34 -13.33 -3.18
CA THR A 273 -26.36 -14.39 -3.19
C THR A 273 -26.56 -14.81 -4.64
N ASP A 274 -26.38 -16.11 -4.90
CA ASP A 274 -26.67 -16.68 -6.22
C ASP A 274 -28.18 -16.59 -6.48
N ASN A 275 -28.54 -16.08 -7.64
CA ASN A 275 -29.90 -16.07 -8.11
C ASN A 275 -30.03 -17.30 -9.02
N ASP A 276 -30.60 -18.37 -8.45
CA ASP A 276 -30.64 -19.81 -8.84
C ASP A 276 -30.84 -20.20 -10.33
N SER A 277 -30.77 -19.31 -11.33
CA SER A 277 -31.04 -19.65 -12.74
C SER A 277 -29.94 -19.34 -13.76
N ASP A 278 -28.98 -18.42 -13.53
CA ASP A 278 -28.11 -17.94 -14.63
C ASP A 278 -26.67 -17.56 -14.25
N GLY A 279 -26.16 -17.98 -13.08
CA GLY A 279 -24.85 -17.56 -12.59
C GLY A 279 -24.77 -16.04 -12.34
N VAL A 280 -25.91 -15.46 -11.97
CA VAL A 280 -26.12 -14.05 -11.64
C VAL A 280 -26.11 -13.92 -10.13
N TYR A 281 -25.26 -13.03 -9.61
CA TYR A 281 -25.15 -12.77 -8.19
C TYR A 281 -25.70 -11.39 -7.86
N GLN A 282 -26.51 -11.32 -6.79
CA GLN A 282 -26.97 -10.06 -6.21
C GLN A 282 -26.13 -9.65 -5.00
N TYR A 283 -25.89 -8.35 -4.88
CA TYR A 283 -25.20 -7.77 -3.72
C TYR A 283 -26.17 -7.48 -2.58
N HIS A 284 -25.81 -7.93 -1.38
CA HIS A 284 -26.46 -7.52 -0.15
C HIS A 284 -25.43 -7.07 0.88
N TYR A 285 -25.55 -5.84 1.39
CA TYR A 285 -24.74 -5.40 2.53
C TYR A 285 -25.41 -5.83 3.83
N ASP A 286 -24.71 -6.66 4.60
CA ASP A 286 -25.12 -7.08 5.92
C ASP A 286 -24.25 -6.38 6.98
N GLU A 287 -24.85 -5.46 7.74
CA GLU A 287 -24.15 -4.73 8.78
C GLU A 287 -23.65 -5.62 9.92
N ALA A 288 -24.26 -6.79 10.14
CA ALA A 288 -23.86 -7.76 11.15
C ALA A 288 -22.76 -8.73 10.68
N ALA A 289 -22.57 -8.88 9.36
CA ALA A 289 -21.53 -9.74 8.81
C ALA A 289 -20.11 -9.31 9.27
N PRO A 290 -19.16 -10.25 9.38
CA PRO A 290 -17.80 -9.92 9.75
C PRO A 290 -17.09 -9.09 8.68
N TRP A 291 -16.03 -8.38 9.07
CA TRP A 291 -15.10 -7.82 8.10
C TRP A 291 -14.28 -8.94 7.48
N GLU A 292 -13.88 -8.76 6.23
CA GLU A 292 -12.92 -9.67 5.60
C GLU A 292 -11.54 -9.39 6.16
N MET A 293 -10.77 -10.45 6.37
CA MET A 293 -9.49 -10.41 7.08
C MET A 293 -8.43 -11.12 6.25
N GLU A 294 -7.27 -10.50 6.14
CA GLU A 294 -6.08 -11.09 5.54
C GLU A 294 -4.91 -11.03 6.51
N HIS A 295 -4.03 -12.02 6.44
CA HIS A 295 -2.85 -12.12 7.28
C HIS A 295 -1.61 -12.30 6.43
N THR A 296 -0.53 -11.62 6.80
CA THR A 296 0.78 -11.87 6.20
C THR A 296 1.84 -11.97 7.29
N VAL A 297 2.62 -13.04 7.26
CA VAL A 297 3.86 -13.15 8.03
C VAL A 297 5.02 -13.11 7.05
N MET A 298 6.05 -12.33 7.36
CA MET A 298 7.25 -12.23 6.52
C MET A 298 8.52 -12.27 7.36
N VAL A 299 9.53 -12.96 6.84
CA VAL A 299 10.91 -12.87 7.31
C VAL A 299 11.75 -12.25 6.19
N ALA A 300 12.61 -11.30 6.53
CA ALA A 300 13.53 -10.65 5.61
C ALA A 300 14.96 -10.70 6.16
N GLN A 301 15.93 -11.01 5.31
CA GLN A 301 17.34 -11.03 5.65
C GLN A 301 18.11 -10.18 4.63
N ASP A 302 18.76 -9.13 5.12
CA ASP A 302 19.68 -8.34 4.30
C ASP A 302 20.95 -9.17 4.06
N LEU A 303 21.32 -9.35 2.80
CA LEU A 303 22.56 -10.02 2.40
C LEU A 303 23.63 -9.02 1.96
N ALA A 304 23.22 -7.84 1.51
CA ALA A 304 24.06 -6.69 1.22
C ALA A 304 23.26 -5.40 1.42
N GLU A 305 23.90 -4.23 1.33
CA GLU A 305 23.21 -2.93 1.41
C GLU A 305 22.13 -2.78 0.32
N TRP A 306 22.40 -3.29 -0.88
CA TRP A 306 21.51 -3.22 -2.03
C TRP A 306 20.56 -4.42 -2.18
N PHE A 307 20.68 -5.46 -1.35
CA PHE A 307 19.99 -6.76 -1.58
C PHE A 307 19.45 -7.41 -0.32
N THR A 308 18.16 -7.75 -0.35
CA THR A 308 17.44 -8.46 0.71
C THR A 308 16.70 -9.67 0.13
N VAL A 309 16.79 -10.81 0.81
CA VAL A 309 15.92 -11.96 0.53
C VAL A 309 14.78 -11.96 1.54
N GLU A 310 13.56 -12.16 1.06
CA GLU A 310 12.36 -12.26 1.91
C GLU A 310 11.64 -13.57 1.64
N ALA A 311 11.05 -14.14 2.69
CA ALA A 311 10.11 -15.25 2.59
C ALA A 311 8.82 -14.85 3.33
N ALA A 312 7.67 -15.09 2.72
CA ALA A 312 6.39 -14.74 3.31
C ALA A 312 5.36 -15.86 3.17
N TYR A 313 4.39 -15.84 4.07
CA TYR A 313 3.16 -16.61 3.96
C TYR A 313 1.98 -15.65 4.11
N HIS A 314 1.08 -15.68 3.13
CA HIS A 314 -0.09 -14.84 3.07
C HIS A 314 -1.36 -15.70 3.05
N ILE A 315 -2.35 -15.32 3.86
CA ILE A 315 -3.71 -15.85 3.81
C ILE A 315 -4.61 -14.67 3.47
N GLY A 316 -5.19 -14.67 2.28
CA GLY A 316 -6.01 -13.58 1.81
C GLY A 316 -6.26 -13.64 0.32
N ARG A 317 -6.42 -12.47 -0.30
CA ARG A 317 -6.71 -12.32 -1.73
C ARG A 317 -5.46 -12.57 -2.56
N PHE A 318 -5.68 -13.01 -3.80
CA PHE A 318 -4.62 -13.08 -4.79
C PHE A 318 -4.01 -11.67 -4.99
N PRO A 319 -2.68 -11.53 -5.17
CA PRO A 319 -2.01 -10.24 -5.16
C PRO A 319 -2.17 -9.45 -6.48
N LEU A 320 -3.37 -9.47 -7.05
CA LEU A 320 -3.82 -8.65 -8.18
C LEU A 320 -5.15 -7.98 -7.82
N ASN A 321 -5.21 -6.65 -7.85
CA ASN A 321 -6.43 -5.92 -7.45
C ASN A 321 -7.65 -6.31 -8.29
N GLY A 322 -7.47 -6.64 -9.58
CA GLY A 322 -8.55 -7.08 -10.46
C GLY A 322 -9.13 -8.46 -10.13
N LEU A 323 -8.51 -9.22 -9.22
CA LEU A 323 -8.90 -10.56 -8.79
C LEU A 323 -9.16 -10.62 -7.29
N ILE A 324 -9.62 -9.53 -6.69
CA ILE A 324 -9.79 -9.48 -5.23
C ILE A 324 -10.84 -10.46 -4.69
N HIS A 325 -11.71 -11.02 -5.53
CA HIS A 325 -12.66 -12.07 -5.12
C HIS A 325 -11.97 -13.44 -5.02
N CYS A 326 -10.83 -13.63 -5.69
CA CYS A 326 -10.05 -14.85 -5.63
C CYS A 326 -9.23 -14.87 -4.33
N ARG A 327 -9.59 -15.75 -3.41
CA ARG A 327 -8.86 -15.97 -2.15
C ARG A 327 -8.06 -17.24 -2.23
N THR A 328 -6.76 -17.13 -1.99
CA THR A 328 -5.87 -18.28 -2.04
C THR A 328 -4.65 -18.02 -1.16
N PRO A 329 -4.36 -18.87 -0.16
CA PRO A 329 -3.17 -18.71 0.64
C PRO A 329 -1.93 -19.07 -0.18
N TYR A 330 -0.83 -18.34 0.00
CA TYR A 330 0.38 -18.55 -0.77
C TYR A 330 1.65 -18.35 0.06
N PHE A 331 2.68 -19.10 -0.32
CA PHE A 331 4.05 -18.82 0.07
C PHE A 331 4.69 -17.93 -0.98
N SER A 332 5.59 -17.05 -0.56
CA SER A 332 6.42 -16.31 -1.50
C SER A 332 7.88 -16.26 -1.08
N ILE A 333 8.75 -16.26 -2.10
CA ILE A 333 10.17 -15.99 -1.97
C ILE A 333 10.47 -14.78 -2.83
N ASN A 334 11.01 -13.72 -2.20
CA ASN A 334 11.22 -12.44 -2.82
C ASN A 334 12.70 -12.04 -2.80
N PHE A 335 13.20 -11.61 -3.96
CA PHE A 335 14.50 -10.99 -4.13
C PHE A 335 14.33 -9.49 -4.27
N ARG A 336 14.56 -8.74 -3.19
CA ARG A 336 14.34 -7.30 -3.12
C ARG A 336 15.64 -6.53 -3.32
N PHE A 337 15.57 -5.52 -4.19
CA PHE A 337 16.65 -4.58 -4.46
C PHE A 337 16.39 -3.27 -3.71
N ASN A 338 17.28 -2.91 -2.79
CA ASN A 338 17.08 -1.76 -1.93
C ASN A 338 17.35 -0.46 -2.71
N SER A 339 16.27 0.24 -3.07
CA SER A 339 16.28 1.39 -3.97
C SER A 339 17.07 2.60 -3.47
N GLN A 340 17.40 2.66 -2.16
CA GLN A 340 18.26 3.69 -1.57
C GLN A 340 19.66 3.74 -2.22
N HIS A 341 20.09 2.65 -2.86
CA HIS A 341 21.34 2.58 -3.62
C HIS A 341 21.12 2.56 -5.14
N ALA A 342 19.92 2.17 -5.62
CA ALA A 342 19.63 2.05 -7.05
C ALA A 342 19.37 3.40 -7.73
N LEU A 343 18.79 4.38 -7.03
CA LEU A 343 18.56 5.73 -7.54
C LEU A 343 19.78 6.66 -7.36
N GLY A 344 20.88 6.14 -6.81
CA GLY A 344 22.17 6.83 -6.73
C GLY A 344 22.95 6.87 -8.05
N TRP A 345 22.35 6.41 -9.16
CA TRP A 345 22.82 6.76 -10.49
C TRP A 345 22.50 8.24 -10.69
N SER A 346 23.46 9.10 -10.36
CA SER A 346 23.45 10.51 -10.67
C SER A 346 23.19 10.68 -12.17
N PHE A 347 21.97 11.08 -12.54
CA PHE A 347 21.68 11.63 -13.87
C PHE A 347 22.21 13.08 -14.01
N LEU A 348 23.15 13.46 -13.16
CA LEU A 348 23.81 14.77 -13.08
C LEU A 348 25.28 14.57 -12.68
N ASP A 349 26.00 13.81 -13.49
CA ASP A 349 27.44 14.00 -13.70
C ASP A 349 27.70 14.16 -15.20
#